data_AF-A0A0B7GWI7-F1
#
_entry.id   AF-A0A0B7GWI7-F1
#
_cell.length_a   1.000
_cell.length_b   1.000
_cell.length_c   1.000
_cell.angle_alpha   90.00
_cell.angle_beta   90.00
_cell.angle_gamma   90.00
#
_symmetry.space_group_name_H-M   'P 1'
#
loop_
_entity.id
_entity.type
_entity.pdbx_description
1 polymer ?
#
loop_
_entity_poly.entity_id
_entity_poly.type
_entity_poly.pdbx_seq_one_letter_code
_entity_poly.pdbx_strand_id
1 'polypeptide(L)'
;MAAPLLTFLAALPSYACTGFIAGKDITVDGSRIVARTEDLGGAHNKTFIVYPRKENPAPVMFKDTTGFKIKLPKISYKYTAICDAEQSEGIYDEVGFNEYGVAISATVSASPNETVLKHDPLVETGLTEASLTTVVLPYVKTARETVERVAKIVDEHGAAEGNIIFFSDDKDIWYMEILSGHQYVAVKAPSNCYAVIPNCFLLGEINVSDTENVIASKNLINLPKEKGFYKEVNRSFHIAETYAEPMDDYNRARI
;
A
#
# COMPACT_ATOMS: atom_id res chain seq x y z
N MET A 1 -13.57 -5.89 -52.11
CA MET A 1 -12.40 -5.55 -51.28
C MET A 1 -12.90 -5.47 -49.84
N ALA A 2 -12.52 -6.43 -48.99
CA ALA A 2 -12.89 -6.41 -47.57
C ALA A 2 -11.84 -5.57 -46.81
N ALA A 3 -12.28 -4.54 -46.10
CA ALA A 3 -11.42 -3.75 -45.24
C ALA A 3 -11.00 -4.60 -44.03
N PRO A 4 -9.73 -4.55 -43.59
CA PRO A 4 -9.32 -5.27 -42.40
C PRO A 4 -9.93 -4.57 -41.19
N LEU A 5 -10.67 -5.33 -40.38
CA LEU A 5 -11.14 -4.89 -39.08
C LEU A 5 -9.92 -4.81 -38.16
N LEU A 6 -9.44 -3.60 -37.89
CA LEU A 6 -8.35 -3.37 -36.96
C LEU A 6 -8.90 -3.56 -35.54
N THR A 7 -8.75 -4.76 -34.99
CA THR A 7 -9.07 -5.02 -33.59
C THR A 7 -8.02 -4.34 -32.73
N PHE A 8 -8.35 -3.16 -32.19
CA PHE A 8 -7.58 -2.58 -31.10
C PHE A 8 -7.73 -3.52 -29.88
N LEU A 9 -6.70 -4.32 -29.60
CA LEU A 9 -6.54 -4.88 -28.26
C LEU A 9 -6.26 -3.70 -27.33
N ALA A 10 -7.27 -3.26 -26.60
CA ALA A 10 -7.02 -2.47 -25.41
C ALA A 10 -6.23 -3.36 -24.43
N ALA A 11 -5.05 -2.92 -24.01
CA ALA A 11 -4.34 -3.59 -22.92
C ALA A 11 -5.23 -3.50 -21.68
N LEU A 12 -5.65 -4.67 -21.16
CA LEU A 12 -6.35 -4.72 -19.89
C LEU A 12 -5.37 -4.34 -18.77
N PRO A 13 -5.81 -3.56 -17.77
CA PRO A 13 -4.98 -3.30 -16.59
C PRO A 13 -4.61 -4.63 -15.93
N SER A 14 -3.33 -4.82 -15.65
CA SER A 14 -2.79 -6.05 -15.09
C SER A 14 -2.68 -5.97 -13.57
N TYR A 15 -3.47 -6.77 -12.85
CA TYR A 15 -3.26 -7.03 -11.42
C TYR A 15 -2.12 -8.04 -11.23
N ALA A 16 -0.90 -7.65 -11.56
CA ALA A 16 0.26 -8.54 -11.58
C ALA A 16 1.41 -8.14 -10.66
N CYS A 17 1.31 -6.98 -9.97
CA CYS A 17 2.32 -6.54 -9.03
C CYS A 17 2.66 -7.64 -8.02
N THR A 18 3.95 -7.89 -7.81
CA THR A 18 4.42 -8.88 -6.84
C THR A 18 5.42 -8.20 -5.91
N GLY A 19 5.09 -8.16 -4.63
CA GLY A 19 5.95 -7.66 -3.57
C GLY A 19 6.90 -8.73 -3.05
N PHE A 20 8.02 -8.29 -2.50
CA PHE A 20 9.00 -9.12 -1.83
C PHE A 20 9.61 -8.37 -0.66
N ILE A 21 9.71 -9.04 0.49
CA ILE A 21 10.46 -8.55 1.65
C ILE A 21 11.45 -9.61 2.10
N ALA A 22 12.63 -9.19 2.54
CA ALA A 22 13.59 -10.05 3.22
C ALA A 22 14.24 -9.32 4.39
N GLY A 23 14.17 -9.94 5.57
CA GLY A 23 14.79 -9.42 6.78
C GLY A 23 16.31 -9.56 6.80
N LYS A 24 16.96 -8.72 7.60
CA LYS A 24 18.43 -8.63 7.67
C LYS A 24 19.16 -9.91 8.10
N ASP A 25 18.51 -10.83 8.80
CA ASP A 25 19.17 -12.04 9.32
C ASP A 25 19.20 -13.17 8.29
N ILE A 26 18.58 -12.98 7.12
CA ILE A 26 18.56 -13.96 6.02
C ILE A 26 19.20 -13.44 4.72
N THR A 27 19.63 -12.17 4.69
CA THR A 27 20.39 -11.59 3.58
C THR A 27 21.89 -11.78 3.80
N VAL A 28 22.65 -11.91 2.72
CA VAL A 28 24.11 -12.22 2.79
C VAL A 28 24.91 -11.09 3.44
N ASP A 29 24.48 -9.84 3.26
CA ASP A 29 25.17 -8.64 3.71
C ASP A 29 24.49 -7.95 4.90
N GLY A 30 23.43 -8.54 5.45
CA GLY A 30 22.65 -7.93 6.53
C GLY A 30 21.73 -6.79 6.08
N SER A 31 21.52 -6.61 4.77
CA SER A 31 20.58 -5.64 4.23
C SER A 31 19.12 -6.03 4.49
N ARG A 32 18.26 -5.02 4.53
CA ARG A 32 16.80 -5.18 4.49
C ARG A 32 16.37 -4.98 3.05
N ILE A 33 15.60 -5.91 2.50
CA ILE A 33 15.13 -5.81 1.12
C ILE A 33 13.62 -5.61 1.14
N VAL A 34 13.18 -4.54 0.49
CA VAL A 34 11.81 -4.33 0.04
C VAL A 34 11.89 -4.17 -1.47
N ALA A 35 11.15 -4.99 -2.21
CA ALA A 35 11.13 -4.98 -3.65
C ALA A 35 9.72 -5.23 -4.17
N ARG A 36 9.44 -4.77 -5.38
CA ARG A 36 8.15 -4.94 -6.02
C ARG A 36 8.29 -4.92 -7.54
N THR A 37 7.51 -5.74 -8.25
CA THR A 37 7.19 -5.49 -9.66
C THR A 37 6.01 -4.54 -9.72
N GLU A 38 6.16 -3.43 -10.43
CA GLU A 38 5.04 -2.54 -10.73
C GLU A 38 4.54 -2.88 -12.14
N ASP A 39 3.37 -3.50 -12.18
CA ASP A 39 2.78 -4.03 -13.39
C ASP A 39 1.47 -3.29 -13.69
N LEU A 40 1.34 -2.81 -14.93
CA LEU A 40 0.11 -2.17 -15.42
C LEU A 40 -0.21 -2.65 -16.82
N GLY A 41 0.61 -2.25 -17.78
CA GLY A 41 0.48 -2.60 -19.20
C GLY A 41 1.82 -2.50 -19.93
N GLY A 42 1.89 -3.06 -21.14
CA GLY A 42 3.10 -2.99 -21.96
C GLY A 42 3.47 -1.54 -22.31
N ALA A 43 4.77 -1.22 -22.32
CA ALA A 43 5.30 0.10 -22.68
C ALA A 43 4.84 1.26 -21.77
N HIS A 44 4.67 1.01 -20.46
CA HIS A 44 4.49 2.06 -19.45
C HIS A 44 5.85 2.59 -18.99
N ASN A 45 6.24 3.78 -19.47
CA ASN A 45 7.53 4.35 -19.13
C ASN A 45 7.53 4.95 -17.72
N LYS A 46 8.56 4.64 -16.95
CA LYS A 46 8.81 5.23 -15.63
C LYS A 46 9.93 6.25 -15.68
N THR A 47 9.84 7.29 -14.86
CA THR A 47 10.86 8.33 -14.72
C THR A 47 11.42 8.32 -13.31
N PHE A 48 12.74 8.17 -13.19
CA PHE A 48 13.43 8.39 -11.92
C PHE A 48 13.56 9.89 -11.65
N ILE A 49 12.97 10.36 -10.56
CA ILE A 49 12.97 11.77 -10.16
C ILE A 49 13.58 11.93 -8.77
N VAL A 50 14.32 13.02 -8.58
CA VAL A 50 14.74 13.50 -7.27
C VAL A 50 14.00 14.78 -6.96
N TYR A 51 13.01 14.72 -6.07
CA TYR A 51 12.29 15.89 -5.60
C TYR A 51 13.12 16.60 -4.52
N PRO A 52 13.43 17.90 -4.70
CA PRO A 52 14.18 18.64 -3.68
C PRO A 52 13.32 18.86 -2.43
N ARG A 53 14.00 19.06 -1.29
CA ARG A 53 13.36 19.55 -0.06
C ARG A 53 12.66 20.87 -0.36
N LYS A 54 11.44 21.05 0.16
CA LYS A 54 10.67 22.30 0.04
C LYS A 54 10.21 22.79 1.40
N GLU A 55 10.23 24.10 1.57
CA GLU A 55 9.71 24.78 2.75
C GLU A 55 8.72 25.86 2.29
N ASN A 56 7.43 25.58 2.43
CA ASN A 56 6.36 26.47 2.05
C ASN A 56 6.03 27.45 3.20
N PRO A 57 5.59 28.69 2.91
CA PRO A 57 5.25 29.66 3.95
C PRO A 57 4.06 29.21 4.82
N ALA A 58 3.16 28.41 4.25
CA ALA A 58 1.97 27.84 4.87
C ALA A 58 1.78 26.38 4.43
N PRO A 59 0.99 25.56 5.17
CA PRO A 59 0.63 24.23 4.71
C PRO A 59 -0.05 24.30 3.34
N VAL A 60 0.20 23.32 2.49
CA VAL A 60 -0.25 23.30 1.09
C VAL A 60 -1.47 22.36 0.96
N MET A 61 -2.49 22.77 0.21
CA MET A 61 -3.57 21.85 -0.15
C MET A 61 -3.14 21.02 -1.35
N PHE A 62 -3.02 19.71 -1.15
CA PHE A 62 -2.88 18.74 -2.23
C PHE A 62 -4.25 18.34 -2.75
N LYS A 63 -4.34 18.13 -4.06
CA LYS A 63 -5.51 17.58 -4.74
C LYS A 63 -5.02 16.72 -5.90
N ASP A 64 -5.54 15.52 -6.03
CA ASP A 64 -5.23 14.64 -7.16
C ASP A 64 -6.36 14.60 -8.21
N THR A 65 -6.21 13.67 -9.15
CA THR A 65 -7.10 13.40 -10.28
C THR A 65 -8.43 12.77 -9.86
N THR A 66 -8.47 12.02 -8.75
CA THR A 66 -9.68 11.37 -8.22
C THR A 66 -10.53 12.30 -7.34
N GLY A 67 -9.94 13.42 -6.91
CA GLY A 67 -10.60 14.42 -6.07
C GLY A 67 -10.27 14.28 -4.59
N PHE A 68 -9.39 13.36 -4.21
CA PHE A 68 -8.79 13.30 -2.88
C PHE A 68 -8.07 14.61 -2.57
N LYS A 69 -8.20 15.07 -1.33
CA LYS A 69 -7.66 16.34 -0.86
C LYS A 69 -7.12 16.21 0.54
N ILE A 70 -5.89 16.68 0.74
CA ILE A 70 -5.25 16.70 2.05
C ILE A 70 -4.41 17.96 2.24
N LYS A 71 -4.34 18.44 3.49
CA LYS A 71 -3.46 19.54 3.87
C LYS A 71 -2.08 19.00 4.22
N LEU A 72 -1.10 19.26 3.36
CA LEU A 72 0.28 18.83 3.53
C LEU A 72 1.06 19.80 4.44
N PRO A 73 1.98 19.28 5.29
CA PRO A 73 2.87 20.10 6.09
C PRO A 73 3.67 21.13 5.26
N LYS A 74 4.10 22.22 5.91
CA LYS A 74 4.92 23.26 5.28
C LYS A 74 6.21 22.71 4.67
N ILE A 75 6.84 21.78 5.39
CA ILE A 75 8.12 21.20 5.04
C ILE A 75 7.86 19.83 4.41
N SER A 76 8.38 19.64 3.20
CA SER A 76 8.50 18.33 2.56
C SER A 76 9.99 18.00 2.43
N TYR A 77 10.38 16.83 2.89
CA TYR A 77 11.74 16.33 2.82
C TYR A 77 12.13 16.02 1.37
N LYS A 78 13.43 16.07 1.09
CA LYS A 78 13.97 15.60 -0.19
C LYS A 78 13.69 14.10 -0.31
N TYR A 79 13.27 13.64 -1.48
CA TYR A 79 13.06 12.21 -1.74
C TYR A 79 13.27 11.86 -3.21
N THR A 80 13.56 10.59 -3.48
CA THR A 80 13.56 10.00 -4.82
C THR A 80 12.22 9.34 -5.09
N ALA A 81 11.82 9.25 -6.36
CA ALA A 81 10.64 8.52 -6.80
C ALA A 81 10.91 7.84 -8.14
N ILE A 82 10.14 6.81 -8.45
CA ILE A 82 10.05 6.23 -9.79
C ILE A 82 8.61 6.43 -10.27
N CYS A 83 8.33 7.61 -10.81
CA CYS A 83 6.97 8.00 -11.17
C CYS A 83 6.58 7.56 -12.57
N ASP A 84 5.29 7.60 -12.89
CA ASP A 84 4.85 7.49 -14.27
C ASP A 84 5.34 8.68 -15.10
N ALA A 85 5.76 8.39 -16.34
CA ALA A 85 6.15 9.44 -17.29
C ALA A 85 4.95 10.24 -17.78
N GLU A 86 3.80 9.58 -17.95
CA GLU A 86 2.52 10.19 -18.28
C GLU A 86 1.66 10.25 -17.01
N GLN A 87 1.24 11.45 -16.61
CA GLN A 87 0.63 11.68 -15.29
C GLN A 87 -0.84 12.12 -15.37
N SER A 88 -1.51 11.87 -16.49
CA SER A 88 -2.92 12.23 -16.68
C SER A 88 -3.86 11.48 -15.71
N GLU A 89 -3.47 10.29 -15.26
CA GLU A 89 -4.23 9.48 -14.29
C GLU A 89 -3.75 9.67 -12.84
N GLY A 90 -2.57 10.25 -12.64
CA GLY A 90 -2.01 10.50 -11.31
C GLY A 90 -0.47 10.58 -11.33
N ILE A 91 0.13 10.81 -10.17
CA ILE A 91 1.59 10.98 -10.06
C ILE A 91 2.30 9.62 -10.04
N TYR A 92 1.77 8.68 -9.26
CA TYR A 92 2.31 7.33 -9.09
C TYR A 92 3.80 7.33 -8.74
N ASP A 93 4.21 8.10 -7.71
CA ASP A 93 5.61 8.17 -7.27
C ASP A 93 6.20 6.81 -6.82
N GLU A 94 5.33 5.81 -6.60
CA GLU A 94 5.65 4.39 -6.47
C GLU A 94 6.62 4.07 -5.33
N VAL A 95 7.92 4.00 -5.66
CA VAL A 95 9.03 3.65 -4.78
C VAL A 95 9.98 4.81 -4.63
N GLY A 96 10.52 4.95 -3.43
CA GLY A 96 11.44 6.04 -3.15
C GLY A 96 12.14 5.93 -1.82
N PHE A 97 13.19 6.75 -1.67
CA PHE A 97 13.85 7.01 -0.40
C PHE A 97 13.78 8.50 -0.09
N ASN A 98 13.53 8.86 1.17
CA ASN A 98 13.66 10.24 1.62
C ASN A 98 15.03 10.52 2.25
N GLU A 99 15.30 11.80 2.58
CA GLU A 99 16.59 12.24 3.15
C GLU A 99 16.91 11.68 4.55
N TYR A 100 15.96 10.99 5.20
CA TYR A 100 16.17 10.28 6.46
C TYR A 100 16.44 8.78 6.26
N GLY A 101 16.54 8.31 5.02
CA GLY A 101 16.75 6.89 4.72
C GLY A 101 15.51 6.02 4.86
N VAL A 102 14.32 6.63 4.95
CA VAL A 102 13.06 5.89 4.91
C VAL A 102 12.74 5.56 3.46
N ALA A 103 12.41 4.29 3.20
CA ALA A 103 11.92 3.79 1.93
C ALA A 103 10.43 3.45 1.98
N ILE A 104 9.75 3.59 0.85
CA ILE A 104 8.40 3.08 0.61
C ILE A 104 8.36 2.40 -0.75
N SER A 105 7.53 1.38 -0.91
CA SER A 105 7.00 0.94 -2.20
C SER A 105 5.49 0.74 -2.06
N ALA A 106 4.75 1.42 -2.93
CA ALA A 106 3.30 1.50 -2.89
C ALA A 106 2.77 1.45 -4.33
N THR A 107 1.97 0.46 -4.73
CA THR A 107 1.36 -0.63 -3.93
C THR A 107 1.37 -1.99 -4.63
N VAL A 108 1.09 -3.06 -3.88
CA VAL A 108 0.54 -4.27 -4.49
C VAL A 108 -0.97 -4.22 -4.27
N SER A 109 -1.74 -4.05 -5.35
CA SER A 109 -3.20 -3.96 -5.25
C SER A 109 -3.77 -5.27 -4.70
N ALA A 110 -4.75 -5.18 -3.81
CA ALA A 110 -5.42 -6.33 -3.22
C ALA A 110 -6.88 -6.00 -2.90
N SER A 111 -7.79 -6.95 -3.11
CA SER A 111 -9.22 -6.68 -3.08
C SER A 111 -9.87 -7.04 -1.73
N PRO A 112 -10.60 -6.10 -1.09
CA PRO A 112 -11.55 -6.41 -0.03
C PRO A 112 -12.71 -7.26 -0.57
N ASN A 113 -13.20 -8.22 0.23
CA ASN A 113 -14.40 -8.96 -0.15
C ASN A 113 -15.67 -8.10 -0.09
N GLU A 114 -16.70 -8.54 -0.81
CA GLU A 114 -18.00 -7.86 -0.83
C GLU A 114 -18.64 -7.69 0.55
N THR A 115 -18.30 -8.54 1.53
CA THR A 115 -18.93 -8.50 2.85
C THR A 115 -18.46 -7.30 3.64
N VAL A 116 -17.14 -7.05 3.70
CA VAL A 116 -16.62 -5.84 4.33
C VAL A 116 -17.08 -4.58 3.57
N LEU A 117 -17.10 -4.62 2.23
CA LEU A 117 -17.52 -3.45 1.43
C LEU A 117 -18.97 -3.03 1.66
N LYS A 118 -19.85 -3.95 2.09
CA LYS A 118 -21.22 -3.62 2.51
C LYS A 118 -21.28 -2.83 3.82
N HIS A 119 -20.24 -2.88 4.65
CA HIS A 119 -20.21 -2.30 5.98
C HIS A 119 -19.18 -1.17 6.15
N ASP A 120 -18.12 -1.18 5.36
CA ASP A 120 -17.07 -0.16 5.28
C ASP A 120 -16.61 -0.02 3.82
N PRO A 121 -17.44 0.58 2.94
CA PRO A 121 -17.15 0.71 1.52
C PRO A 121 -15.91 1.58 1.29
N LEU A 122 -15.21 1.33 0.18
CA LEU A 122 -14.15 2.22 -0.30
C LEU A 122 -14.72 3.63 -0.53
N VAL A 123 -13.91 4.64 -0.21
CA VAL A 123 -14.27 6.05 -0.33
C VAL A 123 -13.76 6.54 -1.67
N GLU A 124 -14.66 6.90 -2.59
CA GLU A 124 -14.31 7.33 -3.97
C GLU A 124 -13.27 8.45 -4.03
N THR A 125 -13.28 9.36 -3.05
CA THR A 125 -12.32 10.46 -2.91
C THR A 125 -11.27 10.21 -1.81
N GLY A 126 -11.06 8.94 -1.47
CA GLY A 126 -10.08 8.48 -0.50
C GLY A 126 -8.68 8.32 -1.09
N LEU A 127 -7.75 7.83 -0.27
CA LEU A 127 -6.37 7.58 -0.67
C LEU A 127 -6.28 6.49 -1.75
N THR A 128 -5.51 6.73 -2.81
CA THR A 128 -5.18 5.80 -3.90
C THR A 128 -3.68 5.57 -4.00
N GLU A 129 -3.27 4.52 -4.71
CA GLU A 129 -1.86 4.28 -5.10
C GLU A 129 -1.22 5.52 -5.74
N ALA A 130 -1.98 6.19 -6.62
CA ALA A 130 -1.53 7.34 -7.41
C ALA A 130 -0.98 8.53 -6.58
N SER A 131 -1.47 8.68 -5.36
CA SER A 131 -1.17 9.80 -4.46
C SER A 131 -0.38 9.38 -3.22
N LEU A 132 -0.36 8.09 -2.88
CA LEU A 132 0.10 7.57 -1.59
C LEU A 132 1.53 7.99 -1.28
N THR A 133 2.48 7.65 -2.15
CA THR A 133 3.90 7.95 -1.93
C THR A 133 4.14 9.46 -1.82
N THR A 134 3.49 10.26 -2.68
CA THR A 134 3.60 11.73 -2.71
C THR A 134 3.17 12.38 -1.39
N VAL A 135 2.05 11.92 -0.81
CA VAL A 135 1.48 12.52 0.40
C VAL A 135 2.03 11.93 1.69
N VAL A 136 2.86 10.89 1.61
CA VAL A 136 3.41 10.16 2.77
C VAL A 136 4.93 10.35 2.91
N LEU A 137 5.71 9.83 1.95
CA LEU A 137 7.16 9.67 2.06
C LEU A 137 7.93 10.96 2.42
N PRO A 138 7.62 12.15 1.84
CA PRO A 138 8.36 13.36 2.16
C PRO A 138 7.97 13.99 3.50
N TYR A 139 7.14 13.34 4.33
CA TYR A 139 6.62 13.91 5.58
C TYR A 139 6.90 13.05 6.82
N VAL A 140 7.79 12.06 6.70
CA VAL A 140 8.12 11.07 7.74
C VAL A 140 9.62 10.91 7.89
N LYS A 141 10.08 10.41 9.03
CA LYS A 141 11.50 10.21 9.36
C LYS A 141 11.85 8.76 9.75
N THR A 142 10.84 7.91 9.94
CA THR A 142 11.03 6.48 10.24
C THR A 142 10.01 5.63 9.47
N ALA A 143 10.27 4.33 9.35
CA ALA A 143 9.33 3.37 8.77
C ALA A 143 8.01 3.33 9.58
N ARG A 144 8.09 3.39 10.91
CA ARG A 144 6.89 3.43 11.77
C ARG A 144 6.07 4.70 11.57
N GLU A 145 6.71 5.86 11.45
CA GLU A 145 6.02 7.12 11.11
C GLU A 145 5.32 7.05 9.74
N THR A 146 5.85 6.23 8.81
CA THR A 146 5.20 5.95 7.52
C THR A 146 3.88 5.21 7.73
N VAL A 147 3.87 4.15 8.55
CA VAL A 147 2.63 3.45 8.95
C VAL A 147 1.64 4.43 9.55
N GLU A 148 2.06 5.17 10.58
CA GLU A 148 1.19 6.03 11.37
C GLU A 148 0.59 7.14 10.51
N ARG A 149 1.34 7.63 9.53
CA ARG A 149 0.86 8.62 8.57
C ARG A 149 -0.18 8.03 7.62
N VAL A 150 0.07 6.86 7.03
CA VAL A 150 -0.92 6.19 6.16
C VAL A 150 -2.19 5.88 6.96
N ALA A 151 -2.04 5.27 8.13
CA ALA A 151 -3.11 4.97 9.07
C ALA A 151 -3.97 6.20 9.37
N LYS A 152 -3.34 7.33 9.71
CA LYS A 152 -4.05 8.58 9.95
C LYS A 152 -4.81 9.09 8.72
N ILE A 153 -4.21 9.00 7.54
CA ILE A 153 -4.87 9.43 6.29
C ILE A 153 -6.08 8.56 6.01
N VAL A 154 -5.96 7.23 6.16
CA VAL A 154 -7.08 6.29 5.98
C VAL A 154 -8.16 6.52 7.03
N ASP A 155 -7.81 6.80 8.29
CA ASP A 155 -8.78 7.15 9.33
C ASP A 155 -9.56 8.45 9.02
N GLU A 156 -8.89 9.47 8.46
CA GLU A 156 -9.47 10.80 8.22
C GLU A 156 -10.20 10.93 6.87
N HIS A 157 -9.74 10.21 5.85
CA HIS A 157 -10.17 10.39 4.46
C HIS A 157 -10.68 9.10 3.81
N GLY A 158 -10.46 7.95 4.45
CA GLY A 158 -10.68 6.64 3.85
C GLY A 158 -9.69 6.32 2.73
N ALA A 159 -9.78 5.09 2.24
CA ALA A 159 -9.09 4.60 1.06
C ALA A 159 -10.09 4.35 -0.07
N ALA A 160 -9.68 4.67 -1.29
CA ALA A 160 -10.42 4.38 -2.51
C ALA A 160 -10.13 2.99 -3.07
N GLU A 161 -9.08 2.33 -2.55
CA GLU A 161 -8.55 1.05 -3.04
C GLU A 161 -8.09 0.20 -1.86
N GLY A 162 -8.20 -1.13 -2.00
CA GLY A 162 -7.46 -2.05 -1.16
C GLY A 162 -6.03 -2.20 -1.68
N ASN A 163 -5.05 -2.13 -0.78
CA ASN A 163 -3.65 -2.01 -1.15
C ASN A 163 -2.74 -2.63 -0.09
N ILE A 164 -1.63 -3.19 -0.55
CA ILE A 164 -0.53 -3.65 0.28
C ILE A 164 0.65 -2.71 0.07
N ILE A 165 1.26 -2.28 1.17
CA ILE A 165 2.29 -1.26 1.19
C ILE A 165 3.46 -1.76 2.01
N PHE A 166 4.67 -1.50 1.51
CA PHE A 166 5.91 -1.84 2.19
C PHE A 166 6.68 -0.56 2.50
N PHE A 167 7.27 -0.49 3.68
CA PHE A 167 8.15 0.61 4.04
C PHE A 167 9.26 0.13 4.96
N SER A 168 10.42 0.77 4.88
CA SER A 168 11.60 0.37 5.61
C SER A 168 12.49 1.55 6.00
N ASP A 169 13.32 1.36 7.00
CA ASP A 169 14.41 2.26 7.37
C ASP A 169 15.65 1.44 7.80
N ASP A 170 16.59 2.06 8.48
CA ASP A 170 17.82 1.42 8.97
C ASP A 170 17.57 0.37 10.07
N LYS A 171 16.34 0.30 10.62
CA LYS A 171 15.96 -0.56 11.74
C LYS A 171 14.93 -1.61 11.35
N ASP A 172 13.87 -1.21 10.65
CA ASP A 172 12.67 -2.00 10.52
C ASP A 172 12.21 -2.11 9.07
N ILE A 173 11.59 -3.25 8.75
CA ILE A 173 10.68 -3.36 7.60
C ILE A 173 9.29 -3.50 8.20
N TRP A 174 8.33 -2.83 7.59
CA TRP A 174 6.93 -3.01 7.91
C TRP A 174 6.11 -3.28 6.65
N TYR A 175 5.04 -4.01 6.87
CA TYR A 175 4.10 -4.50 5.89
C TYR A 175 2.70 -4.05 6.32
N MET A 176 1.94 -3.40 5.44
CA MET A 176 0.60 -2.91 5.73
C MET A 176 -0.40 -3.32 4.67
N GLU A 177 -1.58 -3.74 5.10
CA GLU A 177 -2.76 -3.98 4.27
C GLU A 177 -3.83 -2.93 4.60
N ILE A 178 -4.31 -2.22 3.57
CA ILE A 178 -5.54 -1.45 3.61
C ILE A 178 -6.66 -2.40 3.17
N LEU A 179 -7.50 -2.79 4.13
CA LEU A 179 -8.44 -3.91 4.04
C LEU A 179 -9.84 -3.50 3.57
N SER A 180 -10.16 -2.21 3.62
CA SER A 180 -11.45 -1.62 3.19
C SER A 180 -11.36 -0.10 3.24
N GLY A 181 -12.50 0.61 3.20
CA GLY A 181 -12.53 2.07 3.27
C GLY A 181 -11.75 2.65 4.45
N HIS A 182 -11.86 2.06 5.65
CA HIS A 182 -11.22 2.57 6.86
C HIS A 182 -10.58 1.46 7.72
N GLN A 183 -10.58 0.19 7.29
CA GLN A 183 -9.88 -0.87 8.00
C GLN A 183 -8.49 -1.08 7.41
N TYR A 184 -7.52 -1.21 8.29
CA TYR A 184 -6.14 -1.47 7.91
C TYR A 184 -5.40 -2.17 9.05
N VAL A 185 -4.29 -2.78 8.69
CA VAL A 185 -3.38 -3.36 9.66
C VAL A 185 -1.97 -3.40 9.11
N ALA A 186 -1.00 -3.12 9.97
CA ALA A 186 0.41 -3.14 9.68
C ALA A 186 1.16 -3.95 10.72
N VAL A 187 2.13 -4.73 10.25
CA VAL A 187 3.02 -5.54 11.08
C VAL A 187 4.47 -5.22 10.74
N LYS A 188 5.31 -5.19 11.77
CA LYS A 188 6.76 -5.18 11.61
C LYS A 188 7.22 -6.56 11.18
N ALA A 189 7.90 -6.64 10.04
CA ALA A 189 8.38 -7.91 9.52
C ALA A 189 9.52 -8.45 10.40
N PRO A 190 9.50 -9.75 10.75
CA PRO A 190 10.62 -10.38 11.45
C PRO A 190 11.92 -10.29 10.65
N SER A 191 13.04 -10.10 11.35
CA SER A 191 14.35 -9.97 10.70
C SER A 191 14.86 -11.28 10.09
N ASN A 192 14.30 -12.43 10.47
CA ASN A 192 14.72 -13.77 10.06
C ASN A 192 13.77 -14.43 9.06
N CYS A 193 12.94 -13.66 8.37
CA CYS A 193 11.94 -14.16 7.42
C CYS A 193 12.00 -13.40 6.09
N TYR A 194 11.49 -14.05 5.04
CA TYR A 194 11.11 -13.38 3.79
C TYR A 194 9.63 -13.65 3.51
N ALA A 195 9.04 -12.83 2.64
CA ALA A 195 7.71 -13.10 2.08
C ALA A 195 7.67 -12.70 0.61
N VAL A 196 6.88 -13.44 -0.17
CA VAL A 196 6.48 -13.12 -1.54
C VAL A 196 4.99 -12.78 -1.48
N ILE A 197 4.61 -11.65 -2.04
CA ILE A 197 3.30 -11.04 -1.82
C ILE A 197 2.62 -10.81 -3.17
N PRO A 198 1.63 -11.62 -3.55
CA PRO A 198 0.87 -11.42 -4.77
C PRO A 198 -0.27 -10.42 -4.52
N ASN A 199 -1.18 -10.25 -5.48
CA ASN A 199 -2.30 -9.31 -5.42
C ASN A 199 -3.46 -9.80 -4.55
N CYS A 200 -3.18 -10.19 -3.30
CA CYS A 200 -4.21 -10.55 -2.32
C CYS A 200 -3.71 -10.32 -0.89
N PHE A 201 -4.62 -10.03 0.04
CA PHE A 201 -4.27 -9.96 1.46
C PHE A 201 -3.81 -11.33 1.99
N LEU A 202 -2.75 -11.32 2.80
CA LEU A 202 -2.08 -12.50 3.30
C LEU A 202 -2.03 -12.58 4.82
N LEU A 203 -2.26 -11.46 5.54
CA LEU A 203 -2.14 -11.50 6.99
C LEU A 203 -3.13 -12.49 7.59
N GLY A 204 -2.60 -13.37 8.43
CA GLY A 204 -3.38 -14.35 9.15
C GLY A 204 -3.75 -13.86 10.54
N GLU A 205 -3.22 -14.55 11.54
CA GLU A 205 -3.40 -14.22 12.94
C GLU A 205 -2.38 -13.16 13.39
N ILE A 206 -2.84 -12.14 14.12
CA ILE A 206 -1.99 -11.11 14.71
C ILE A 206 -2.39 -10.82 16.15
N ASN A 207 -1.42 -10.31 16.92
CA ASN A 207 -1.69 -9.80 18.26
C ASN A 207 -1.79 -8.26 18.23
N VAL A 208 -3.00 -7.72 18.14
CA VAL A 208 -3.24 -6.26 18.17
C VAL A 208 -2.85 -5.59 19.50
N SER A 209 -2.60 -6.36 20.56
CA SER A 209 -2.06 -5.81 21.82
C SER A 209 -0.54 -5.59 21.78
N ASP A 210 0.17 -6.20 20.82
CA ASP A 210 1.59 -5.95 20.57
C ASP A 210 1.77 -4.64 19.80
N THR A 211 1.57 -3.52 20.49
CA THR A 211 1.67 -2.17 19.90
C THR A 211 3.10 -1.77 19.48
N GLU A 212 4.11 -2.57 19.82
CA GLU A 212 5.47 -2.40 19.33
C GLU A 212 5.59 -2.88 17.88
N ASN A 213 5.00 -4.04 17.57
CA ASN A 213 5.12 -4.70 16.26
C ASN A 213 3.86 -4.63 15.40
N VAL A 214 2.74 -4.13 15.93
CA VAL A 214 1.45 -4.08 15.24
C VAL A 214 0.80 -2.71 15.38
N ILE A 215 0.31 -2.18 14.27
CA ILE A 215 -0.55 -0.98 14.21
C ILE A 215 -1.81 -1.35 13.42
N ALA A 216 -2.99 -1.14 14.00
CA ALA A 216 -4.25 -1.57 13.40
C ALA A 216 -5.33 -0.49 13.56
N SER A 217 -6.29 -0.47 12.62
CA SER A 217 -7.47 0.37 12.76
C SER A 217 -8.27 -0.04 14.00
N LYS A 218 -8.92 0.93 14.65
CA LYS A 218 -9.66 0.71 15.91
C LYS A 218 -10.77 -0.35 15.79
N ASN A 219 -11.36 -0.48 14.60
CA ASN A 219 -12.50 -1.35 14.34
C ASN A 219 -12.14 -2.64 13.60
N LEU A 220 -10.84 -2.95 13.43
CA LEU A 220 -10.37 -4.16 12.75
C LEU A 220 -11.02 -5.44 13.28
N ILE A 221 -11.27 -5.53 14.59
CA ILE A 221 -11.90 -6.71 15.21
C ILE A 221 -13.38 -6.48 15.50
N ASN A 222 -13.76 -5.26 15.88
CA ASN A 222 -15.12 -4.99 16.35
C ASN A 222 -16.12 -4.93 15.20
N LEU A 223 -15.77 -4.33 14.06
CA LEU A 223 -16.64 -4.26 12.88
C LEU A 223 -17.11 -5.67 12.45
N PRO A 224 -16.21 -6.64 12.17
CA PRO A 224 -16.64 -7.96 11.74
C PRO A 224 -17.44 -8.72 12.81
N LYS A 225 -17.15 -8.49 14.11
CA LYS A 225 -17.91 -9.10 15.21
C LYS A 225 -19.34 -8.58 15.28
N GLU A 226 -19.51 -7.26 15.25
CA GLU A 226 -20.81 -6.61 15.34
C GLU A 226 -21.69 -6.88 14.13
N LYS A 227 -21.10 -7.05 12.95
CA LYS A 227 -21.80 -7.29 11.70
C LYS A 227 -21.93 -8.78 11.31
N GLY A 228 -21.34 -9.67 12.11
CA GLY A 228 -21.52 -11.12 11.95
C GLY A 228 -20.72 -11.76 10.81
N PHE A 229 -19.58 -11.18 10.41
CA PHE A 229 -18.70 -11.74 9.38
C PHE A 229 -17.28 -12.06 9.86
N TYR A 230 -17.02 -11.93 11.16
CA TYR A 230 -15.78 -12.32 11.81
C TYR A 230 -15.43 -13.79 11.56
N LYS A 231 -14.20 -14.03 11.08
CA LYS A 231 -13.67 -15.39 10.85
C LYS A 231 -12.57 -15.72 11.84
N GLU A 232 -12.57 -16.97 12.27
CA GLU A 232 -11.51 -17.55 13.10
C GLU A 232 -10.86 -18.72 12.41
N VAL A 233 -9.54 -18.81 12.59
CA VAL A 233 -8.73 -19.99 12.29
C VAL A 233 -8.03 -20.35 13.58
N ASN A 234 -8.02 -21.64 13.96
CA ASN A 234 -7.41 -22.11 15.22
C ASN A 234 -7.84 -21.35 16.50
N ARG A 235 -9.08 -20.82 16.52
CA ARG A 235 -9.66 -20.01 17.63
C ARG A 235 -9.05 -18.61 17.78
N SER A 236 -8.36 -18.12 16.76
CA SER A 236 -7.85 -16.77 16.67
C SER A 236 -8.52 -16.03 15.53
N PHE A 237 -8.70 -14.72 15.68
CA PHE A 237 -9.11 -13.85 14.59
C PHE A 237 -8.15 -13.97 13.41
N HIS A 238 -8.67 -14.16 12.20
CA HIS A 238 -7.86 -14.30 11.00
C HIS A 238 -8.22 -13.21 9.98
N ILE A 239 -7.25 -12.36 9.64
CA ILE A 239 -7.47 -11.15 8.83
C ILE A 239 -7.88 -11.50 7.40
N ALA A 240 -7.08 -12.29 6.66
CA ALA A 240 -7.37 -12.59 5.26
C ALA A 240 -8.70 -13.32 5.09
N GLU A 241 -8.97 -14.38 5.87
CA GLU A 241 -10.30 -15.03 5.90
C GLU A 241 -11.47 -14.08 6.17
N THR A 242 -11.26 -13.01 6.96
CA THR A 242 -12.33 -12.03 7.27
C THR A 242 -12.50 -10.99 6.16
N TYR A 243 -11.40 -10.48 5.60
CA TYR A 243 -11.39 -9.28 4.77
C TYR A 243 -11.07 -9.50 3.29
N ALA A 244 -10.32 -10.55 2.95
CA ALA A 244 -9.85 -10.80 1.59
C ALA A 244 -10.92 -11.45 0.74
N GLU A 245 -10.86 -11.19 -0.56
CA GLU A 245 -11.40 -12.12 -1.54
C GLU A 245 -10.67 -13.47 -1.47
N PRO A 246 -11.34 -14.58 -1.83
CA PRO A 246 -10.65 -15.86 -1.93
C PRO A 246 -9.46 -15.76 -2.88
N MET A 247 -8.30 -16.21 -2.43
CA MET A 247 -7.10 -16.26 -3.27
C MET A 247 -7.43 -17.06 -4.54
N ASP A 248 -7.07 -16.53 -5.70
CA ASP A 248 -7.24 -17.20 -6.99
C ASP A 248 -5.98 -17.99 -7.39
N ASP A 249 -6.06 -18.73 -8.50
CA ASP A 249 -4.95 -19.55 -8.97
C ASP A 249 -3.78 -18.72 -9.49
N TYR A 250 -4.05 -17.50 -9.97
CA TYR A 250 -3.02 -16.58 -10.46
C TYR A 250 -2.13 -16.07 -9.33
N ASN A 251 -2.74 -15.71 -8.18
CA ASN A 251 -2.03 -15.35 -6.97
C ASN A 251 -1.30 -16.55 -6.35
N ARG A 252 -1.95 -17.72 -6.28
CA ARG A 252 -1.35 -18.95 -5.77
C ARG A 252 -0.08 -19.36 -6.51
N ALA A 253 -0.04 -19.19 -7.83
CA ALA A 253 1.11 -19.60 -8.64
C ALA A 253 2.37 -18.74 -8.42
N ARG A 254 2.25 -17.59 -7.74
CA ARG A 254 3.35 -16.64 -7.51
C ARG A 254 4.01 -16.77 -6.13
N ILE A 255 3.47 -17.59 -5.24
CA ILE A 255 3.94 -17.79 -3.85
C ILE A 255 4.60 -19.14 -3.62
#